data_AF-A0A7J4N768-F1
#
_entry.id   AF-A0A7J4N768-F1
#
_cell.length_a   1.000
_cell.length_b   1.000
_cell.length_c   1.000
_cell.angle_alpha   90.00
_cell.angle_beta   90.00
_cell.angle_gamma   90.00
#
_symmetry.space_group_name_H-M   'P 1'
#
loop_
_entity.id
_entity.type
_entity.pdbx_description
1 polymer ?
#
loop_
_entity_poly.entity_id
_entity_poly.type
_entity_poly.pdbx_seq_one_letter_code
_entity_poly.pdbx_strand_id
1 'polypeptide(L)'
;MNGDDDLFPFPSARRGQADFLQDARDCIVEGKVLVAHAPTGLGKTAVALTASLETTLRDGGRTVFLTPRQSQHRAVIETVKMMPSSIGTVDLLSRESMCPFGPRSPCLEGKRCHLQADGRITQCAREILGRAMHAQELVALCLRRGACPYLSAKMASSGADLVVGDVSRVFGNLPDVIRFRSSSRKQHLVVDEAHNLPARIMDAFSRDLVLEKGSDHSLQTVWMEMLSRGHRIIPCGELRSLLDRHGLPEPEELVDTDQMVGDWMRLGEAAVRVAHPNEGKISLRFLEPDLVVRNVVQESHGTIFMSGTLHPPEVFASRLGLTDAVCRSYPSPFDPSRRLALAVPDVGTRFRDRCRQTTMDMALRIGELCERIPGNVLVFLPSYVYMSAVHRTLRRLEQRKMLLSESPLMSKADRDGLADLLGGGREVLML
;
A
#
# COMPACT_ATOMS: atom_id res chain seq x y z
N MET A 1 18.36 19.31 -24.00
CA MET A 1 19.21 18.45 -23.14
C MET A 1 19.93 17.49 -24.07
N ASN A 2 21.26 17.41 -23.95
CA ASN A 2 22.10 16.54 -24.80
C ASN A 2 21.80 15.07 -24.50
N GLY A 3 21.77 14.23 -25.54
CA GLY A 3 21.24 12.86 -25.51
C GLY A 3 22.09 11.80 -24.80
N ASP A 4 23.06 12.16 -23.95
CA ASP A 4 23.90 11.20 -23.21
C ASP A 4 23.38 10.89 -21.79
N ASP A 5 22.38 11.64 -21.28
CA ASP A 5 21.81 11.48 -19.92
C ASP A 5 20.39 10.87 -19.91
N ASP A 6 19.84 10.45 -21.04
CA ASP A 6 18.47 9.91 -21.09
C ASP A 6 18.41 8.49 -20.51
N LEU A 7 17.83 8.35 -19.32
CA LEU A 7 17.63 7.06 -18.66
C LEU A 7 16.33 6.37 -19.10
N PHE A 8 15.62 6.87 -20.12
CA PHE A 8 14.35 6.28 -20.51
C PHE A 8 14.54 4.84 -21.03
N PRO A 9 13.81 3.84 -20.50
CA PRO A 9 14.06 2.42 -20.78
C PRO A 9 13.55 1.94 -22.15
N PHE A 10 13.03 2.84 -22.99
CA PHE A 10 12.48 2.53 -24.31
C PHE A 10 13.04 3.48 -25.37
N PRO A 11 12.99 3.14 -26.67
CA PRO A 11 13.56 3.98 -27.72
C PRO A 11 13.00 5.40 -27.81
N SER A 12 11.74 5.59 -27.40
CA SER A 12 11.11 6.91 -27.32
C SER A 12 9.91 6.91 -26.38
N ALA A 13 9.64 8.05 -25.74
CA ALA A 13 8.43 8.29 -24.97
C ALA A 13 7.24 8.55 -25.89
N ARG A 14 6.09 7.93 -25.61
CA ARG A 14 4.82 8.28 -26.26
C ARG A 14 4.39 9.68 -25.84
N ARG A 15 3.54 10.35 -26.64
CA ARG A 15 3.07 11.72 -26.35
C ARG A 15 2.63 11.94 -24.89
N GLY A 16 1.71 11.12 -24.37
CA GLY A 16 1.24 11.25 -22.98
C GLY A 16 2.30 10.88 -21.92
N GLN A 17 3.34 10.13 -22.28
CA GLN A 17 4.50 9.90 -21.41
C GLN A 17 5.47 11.09 -21.43
N ALA A 18 5.64 11.74 -22.58
CA ALA A 18 6.53 12.89 -22.72
C ALA A 18 6.03 14.07 -21.86
N ASP A 19 4.73 14.36 -21.89
CA ASP A 19 4.12 15.40 -21.06
C ASP A 19 4.33 15.08 -19.56
N PHE A 20 4.04 13.84 -19.16
CA PHE A 20 4.25 13.39 -17.77
C PHE A 20 5.73 13.42 -17.35
N LEU A 21 6.63 13.00 -18.24
CA LEU A 21 8.06 12.99 -17.99
C LEU A 21 8.60 14.40 -17.79
N GLN A 22 8.11 15.38 -18.57
CA GLN A 22 8.50 16.76 -18.41
C GLN A 22 8.03 17.34 -17.07
N ASP A 23 6.73 17.21 -16.76
CA ASP A 23 6.18 17.66 -15.47
C ASP A 23 6.89 16.99 -14.28
N ALA A 24 7.23 15.70 -14.39
CA ALA A 24 7.95 14.95 -13.36
C ALA A 24 9.40 15.43 -13.20
N ARG A 25 10.14 15.67 -14.29
CA ARG A 25 11.50 16.22 -14.26
C ARG A 25 11.51 17.59 -13.59
N ASP A 26 10.62 18.48 -14.00
CA ASP A 26 10.53 19.84 -13.47
C ASP A 26 10.26 19.81 -11.97
N CYS A 27 9.27 19.01 -11.52
CA CYS A 27 8.96 18.90 -10.11
C CYS A 27 10.11 18.31 -9.27
N ILE A 28 10.80 17.27 -9.76
CA ILE A 28 11.92 16.67 -9.02
C ILE A 28 13.09 17.64 -8.91
N VAL A 29 13.45 18.32 -10.01
CA VAL A 29 14.58 19.27 -10.03
C VAL A 29 14.29 20.48 -9.13
N GLU A 30 13.09 21.06 -9.23
CA GLU A 30 12.67 22.22 -8.44
C GLU A 30 12.35 21.88 -6.98
N GLY A 31 12.31 20.60 -6.62
CA GLY A 31 11.97 20.14 -5.29
C GLY A 31 10.49 20.35 -4.92
N LYS A 32 9.60 20.18 -5.90
CA LYS A 32 8.16 20.30 -5.76
C LYS A 32 7.48 18.93 -5.65
N VAL A 33 6.20 18.96 -5.32
CA VAL A 33 5.32 17.79 -5.29
C VAL A 33 4.50 17.73 -6.57
N LEU A 34 4.56 16.61 -7.29
CA LEU A 34 3.67 16.29 -8.40
C LEU A 34 2.60 15.30 -7.94
N VAL A 35 1.33 15.61 -8.17
CA VAL A 35 0.21 14.67 -8.04
C VAL A 35 -0.32 14.35 -9.43
N ALA A 36 0.05 13.17 -9.92
CA ALA A 36 -0.20 12.72 -11.28
C ALA A 36 -1.32 11.68 -11.34
N HIS A 37 -2.47 12.06 -11.91
CA HIS A 37 -3.45 11.10 -12.40
C HIS A 37 -2.98 10.55 -13.75
N ALA A 38 -2.43 9.33 -13.73
CA ALA A 38 -1.84 8.67 -14.89
C ALA A 38 -2.47 7.28 -15.10
N PRO A 39 -3.30 7.07 -16.13
CA PRO A 39 -4.04 5.82 -16.32
C PRO A 39 -3.12 4.61 -16.51
N THR A 40 -3.61 3.43 -16.10
CA THR A 40 -2.90 2.17 -16.31
C THR A 40 -2.56 1.97 -17.78
N GLY A 41 -1.37 1.43 -18.06
CA GLY A 41 -0.87 1.25 -19.42
C GLY A 41 -0.20 2.48 -20.05
N LEU A 42 -0.24 3.66 -19.40
CA LEU A 42 0.56 4.82 -19.84
C LEU A 42 2.07 4.57 -19.70
N GLY A 43 2.50 3.71 -18.78
CA GLY A 43 3.92 3.50 -18.48
C GLY A 43 4.45 4.43 -17.37
N LYS A 44 3.60 4.74 -16.38
CA LYS A 44 3.87 5.64 -15.25
C LYS A 44 5.16 5.31 -14.48
N THR A 45 5.45 4.02 -14.29
CA THR A 45 6.65 3.54 -13.60
C THR A 45 7.94 3.95 -14.31
N ALA A 46 8.00 3.76 -15.64
CA ALA A 46 9.17 4.16 -16.43
C ALA A 46 9.38 5.67 -16.38
N VAL A 47 8.31 6.46 -16.56
CA VAL A 47 8.36 7.92 -16.50
C VAL A 47 8.89 8.41 -15.14
N ALA A 48 8.30 7.94 -14.04
CA ALA A 48 8.68 8.41 -12.71
C ALA A 48 10.10 7.99 -12.32
N LEU A 49 10.52 6.77 -12.65
CA LEU A 49 11.89 6.30 -12.41
C LEU A 49 12.91 7.12 -13.22
N THR A 50 12.65 7.36 -14.52
CA THR A 50 13.55 8.16 -15.36
C THR A 50 13.72 9.56 -14.78
N ALA A 51 12.61 10.27 -14.50
CA ALA A 51 12.67 11.63 -13.95
C ALA A 51 13.43 11.70 -12.61
N SER A 52 13.17 10.77 -11.69
CA SER A 52 13.81 10.79 -10.37
C SER A 52 15.28 10.35 -10.41
N LEU A 53 15.61 9.33 -11.21
CA LEU A 53 16.96 8.77 -11.28
C LEU A 53 17.94 9.64 -12.04
N GLU A 54 17.50 10.33 -13.10
CA GLU A 54 18.36 11.29 -13.82
C GLU A 54 18.91 12.34 -12.85
N THR A 55 18.04 12.89 -11.98
CA THR A 55 18.43 13.85 -10.96
C THR A 55 19.27 13.20 -9.87
N THR A 56 18.93 11.97 -9.43
CA THR A 56 19.71 11.21 -8.43
C THR A 56 21.15 10.95 -8.89
N LEU A 57 21.36 10.54 -10.15
CA LEU A 57 22.68 10.21 -10.68
C LEU A 57 23.49 11.47 -10.98
N ARG A 58 22.86 12.54 -11.49
CA ARG A 58 23.53 13.80 -11.81
C ARG A 58 23.98 14.57 -10.57
N ASP A 59 23.08 14.76 -9.61
CA ASP A 59 23.31 15.68 -8.49
C ASP A 59 23.79 14.96 -7.21
N GLY A 60 23.82 13.63 -7.24
CA GLY A 60 24.00 12.80 -6.07
C GLY A 60 22.77 12.81 -5.16
N GLY A 61 22.27 11.64 -4.80
CA GLY A 61 21.04 11.54 -4.01
C GLY A 61 20.58 10.10 -3.90
N ARG A 62 19.32 9.89 -3.56
CA ARG A 62 18.67 8.57 -3.64
C ARG A 62 17.24 8.74 -4.07
N THR A 63 16.79 7.90 -5.00
CA THR A 63 15.37 7.72 -5.29
C THR A 63 14.81 6.64 -4.36
N VAL A 64 13.70 6.94 -3.69
CA VAL A 64 12.91 6.00 -2.91
C VAL A 64 11.60 5.76 -3.65
N PHE A 65 11.43 4.57 -4.22
CA PHE A 65 10.25 4.19 -4.98
C PHE A 65 9.37 3.27 -4.14
N LEU A 66 8.16 3.73 -3.82
CA LEU A 66 7.23 3.03 -2.97
C LEU A 66 6.03 2.53 -3.74
N THR A 67 5.60 1.31 -3.45
CA THR A 67 4.40 0.72 -4.01
C THR A 67 3.67 -0.10 -2.94
N PRO A 68 2.33 -0.14 -2.91
CA PRO A 68 1.58 -0.80 -1.84
C PRO A 68 1.54 -2.33 -1.93
N ARG A 69 2.09 -2.92 -3.00
CA ARG A 69 2.10 -4.38 -3.20
C ARG A 69 3.47 -4.85 -3.63
N GLN A 70 4.01 -5.82 -2.90
CA GLN A 70 5.28 -6.48 -3.24
C GLN A 70 5.30 -7.06 -4.66
N SER A 71 4.15 -7.53 -5.18
CA SER A 71 4.06 -8.05 -6.55
C SER A 71 4.39 -7.01 -7.63
N GLN A 72 4.24 -5.71 -7.32
CA GLN A 72 4.54 -4.61 -8.24
C GLN A 72 6.04 -4.26 -8.26
N HIS A 73 6.82 -4.68 -7.26
CA HIS A 73 8.26 -4.43 -7.21
C HIS A 73 8.96 -5.02 -8.43
N ARG A 74 8.52 -6.20 -8.90
CA ARG A 74 9.10 -6.83 -10.09
C ARG A 74 9.00 -5.93 -11.33
N ALA A 75 7.87 -5.25 -11.54
CA ALA A 75 7.74 -4.34 -12.67
C ALA A 75 8.72 -3.16 -12.58
N VAL A 76 8.96 -2.64 -11.37
CA VAL A 76 9.96 -1.59 -11.10
C VAL A 76 11.36 -2.10 -11.43
N ILE A 77 11.74 -3.26 -10.89
CA ILE A 77 13.07 -3.85 -11.10
C ILE A 77 13.33 -4.20 -12.57
N GLU A 78 12.35 -4.78 -13.27
CA GLU A 78 12.50 -5.06 -14.71
C GLU A 78 12.61 -3.77 -15.51
N THR A 79 11.89 -2.70 -15.12
CA THR A 79 12.04 -1.37 -15.74
C THR A 79 13.47 -0.84 -15.57
N VAL A 80 14.05 -0.97 -14.38
CA VAL A 80 15.44 -0.55 -14.10
C VAL A 80 16.46 -1.38 -14.87
N LYS A 81 16.25 -2.70 -14.99
CA LYS A 81 17.13 -3.58 -15.79
C LYS A 81 17.18 -3.21 -17.28
N MET A 82 16.15 -2.53 -17.80
CA MET A 82 16.09 -2.05 -19.18
C MET A 82 16.74 -0.66 -19.38
N MET A 83 17.10 0.05 -18.30
CA MET A 83 17.73 1.36 -18.41
C MET A 83 19.19 1.24 -18.89
N PRO A 84 19.72 2.24 -19.62
CA PRO A 84 21.04 2.15 -20.24
C PRO A 84 22.20 2.17 -19.24
N SER A 85 21.97 2.68 -18.03
CA SER A 85 22.98 2.81 -16.97
C SER A 85 22.78 1.80 -15.85
N SER A 86 23.88 1.36 -15.24
CA SER A 86 23.81 0.54 -14.02
C SER A 86 23.36 1.39 -12.84
N ILE A 87 22.25 1.02 -12.21
CA ILE A 87 21.66 1.74 -11.08
C ILE A 87 21.78 0.86 -9.83
N GLY A 88 22.47 1.35 -8.80
CA GLY A 88 22.60 0.65 -7.53
C GLY A 88 21.24 0.50 -6.86
N THR A 89 20.62 -0.67 -6.97
CA THR A 89 19.20 -0.88 -6.63
C THR A 89 19.04 -1.88 -5.49
N VAL A 90 18.21 -1.52 -4.51
CA VAL A 90 17.82 -2.41 -3.41
C VAL A 90 16.31 -2.54 -3.36
N ASP A 91 15.81 -3.76 -3.56
CA ASP A 91 14.42 -4.12 -3.27
C ASP A 91 14.29 -4.57 -1.81
N LEU A 92 13.70 -3.73 -0.95
CA LEU A 92 13.64 -3.93 0.49
C LEU A 92 12.24 -4.36 0.97
N LEU A 93 12.13 -5.61 1.42
CA LEU A 93 10.93 -6.18 2.05
C LEU A 93 11.10 -6.34 3.56
N SER A 94 10.00 -6.60 4.27
CA SER A 94 9.98 -6.79 5.74
C SER A 94 10.99 -7.86 6.16
N ARG A 95 11.46 -7.77 7.42
CA ARG A 95 12.40 -8.77 7.94
C ARG A 95 11.81 -10.17 7.82
N GLU A 96 10.53 -10.31 8.16
CA GLU A 96 9.76 -11.55 8.11
C GLU A 96 9.62 -12.04 6.67
N SER A 97 9.43 -11.14 5.70
CA SER A 97 9.31 -11.47 4.28
C SER A 97 10.63 -11.92 3.65
N MET A 98 11.76 -11.43 4.15
CA MET A 98 13.11 -11.77 3.65
C MET A 98 13.78 -12.91 4.44
N CYS A 99 13.28 -13.23 5.63
CA CYS A 99 13.88 -14.23 6.49
C CYS A 99 13.42 -15.65 6.08
N PRO A 100 14.33 -16.62 5.91
CA PRO A 100 13.93 -18.01 5.67
C PRO A 100 13.15 -18.63 6.85
N PHE A 101 13.25 -18.03 8.05
CA PHE A 101 12.51 -18.45 9.25
C PHE A 101 11.20 -17.66 9.47
N GLY A 102 10.88 -16.73 8.57
CA GLY A 102 9.68 -15.90 8.66
C GLY A 102 9.55 -15.17 10.01
N PRO A 103 8.36 -15.17 10.64
CA PRO A 103 8.14 -14.50 11.93
C PRO A 103 8.80 -15.21 13.11
N ARG A 104 9.19 -16.49 12.98
CA ARG A 104 9.84 -17.29 14.04
C ARG A 104 11.37 -17.25 13.94
N SER A 105 11.90 -16.09 13.58
CA SER A 105 13.34 -15.95 13.36
C SER A 105 14.11 -15.89 14.69
N PRO A 106 15.27 -16.57 14.82
CA PRO A 106 16.02 -16.59 16.09
C PRO A 106 16.36 -15.18 16.60
N CYS A 107 16.65 -14.25 15.71
CA CYS A 107 17.02 -12.89 16.08
C CYS A 107 15.84 -12.02 16.55
N LEU A 108 14.60 -12.37 16.22
CA LEU A 108 13.41 -11.75 16.82
C LEU A 108 13.14 -12.31 18.23
N GLU A 109 13.62 -13.52 18.52
CA GLU A 109 13.55 -14.16 19.83
C GLU A 109 14.78 -13.84 20.72
N GLY A 110 15.63 -12.88 20.32
CA GLY A 110 16.85 -12.52 21.06
C GLY A 110 17.98 -13.56 20.98
N LYS A 111 17.86 -14.57 20.12
CA LYS A 111 18.87 -15.63 19.93
C LYS A 111 19.87 -15.26 18.84
N ARG A 112 21.09 -15.81 18.93
CA ARG A 112 22.11 -15.68 17.88
C ARG A 112 21.64 -16.38 16.60
N CYS A 113 21.77 -15.69 15.47
CA CYS A 113 21.42 -16.22 14.15
C CYS A 113 22.67 -16.47 13.31
N HIS A 114 22.85 -17.68 12.79
CA HIS A 114 24.04 -18.06 12.01
C HIS A 114 24.21 -17.28 10.69
N LEU A 115 23.16 -16.61 10.22
CA LEU A 115 23.17 -15.76 9.03
C LEU A 115 23.69 -14.34 9.32
N GLN A 116 23.84 -13.94 10.60
CA GLN A 116 24.33 -12.61 11.00
C GLN A 116 25.87 -12.48 10.99
N ALA A 117 26.53 -13.09 10.01
CA ALA A 117 27.98 -13.01 9.91
C ALA A 117 28.41 -11.79 9.08
N ASP A 118 29.01 -10.80 9.74
CA ASP A 118 29.26 -9.45 9.19
C ASP A 118 30.06 -9.43 7.88
N GLY A 119 31.10 -10.28 7.74
CA GLY A 119 31.89 -10.34 6.51
C GLY A 119 31.08 -10.77 5.28
N ARG A 120 30.17 -11.75 5.45
CA ARG A 120 29.30 -12.26 4.36
C ARG A 120 28.19 -11.28 4.03
N ILE A 121 27.68 -10.56 5.04
CA ILE A 121 26.68 -9.50 4.85
C ILE A 121 27.25 -8.39 3.97
N THR A 122 28.48 -7.96 4.26
CA THR A 122 29.18 -6.90 3.51
C THR A 122 29.44 -7.31 2.05
N GLN A 123 29.85 -8.56 1.83
CA GLN A 123 30.04 -9.09 0.46
C GLN A 123 28.72 -9.10 -0.32
N CYS A 124 27.64 -9.61 0.28
CA CYS A 124 26.33 -9.63 -0.36
C CYS A 124 25.83 -8.20 -0.64
N ALA A 125 26.06 -7.25 0.27
CA ALA A 125 25.65 -5.87 0.07
C ALA A 125 26.32 -5.23 -1.17
N ARG A 126 27.60 -5.52 -1.42
CA ARG A 126 28.30 -5.08 -2.64
C ARG A 126 27.73 -5.74 -3.91
N GLU A 127 27.46 -7.04 -3.87
CA GLU A 127 26.86 -7.76 -5.00
C GLU A 127 25.43 -7.27 -5.30
N ILE A 128 24.67 -6.86 -4.27
CA ILE A 128 23.34 -6.25 -4.43
C ILE A 128 23.42 -4.93 -5.19
N LEU A 129 24.37 -4.07 -4.86
CA LEU A 129 24.54 -2.78 -5.54
C LEU A 129 25.09 -2.93 -6.97
N GLY A 130 25.72 -4.05 -7.31
CA GLY A 130 26.28 -4.29 -8.63
C GLY A 130 25.26 -4.67 -9.71
N ARG A 131 24.05 -5.10 -9.34
CA ARG A 131 22.99 -5.46 -10.29
C ARG A 131 21.60 -5.34 -9.68
N ALA A 132 20.66 -4.78 -10.43
CA ALA A 132 19.26 -4.74 -10.00
C ALA A 132 18.68 -6.15 -9.85
N MET A 133 18.08 -6.40 -8.68
CA MET A 133 17.49 -7.69 -8.29
C MET A 133 16.15 -7.47 -7.63
N HIS A 134 15.19 -8.34 -7.97
CA HIS A 134 13.98 -8.46 -7.18
C HIS A 134 14.31 -9.10 -5.83
N ALA A 135 13.54 -8.81 -4.79
CA ALA A 135 13.81 -9.28 -3.43
C ALA A 135 13.97 -10.80 -3.34
N GLN A 136 13.23 -11.58 -4.14
CA GLN A 136 13.40 -13.05 -4.19
C GLN A 136 14.77 -13.47 -4.75
N GLU A 137 15.30 -12.79 -5.75
CA GLU A 137 16.63 -13.04 -6.32
C GLU A 137 17.73 -12.66 -5.31
N LEU A 138 17.54 -11.54 -4.62
CA LEU A 138 18.39 -11.06 -3.54
C LEU A 138 18.44 -12.07 -2.38
N VAL A 139 17.29 -12.56 -1.93
CA VAL A 139 17.18 -13.58 -0.88
C VAL A 139 17.93 -14.84 -1.29
N ALA A 140 17.70 -15.34 -2.51
CA ALA A 140 18.38 -16.53 -3.01
C ALA A 140 19.91 -16.34 -3.07
N LEU A 141 20.39 -15.15 -3.47
CA LEU A 141 21.81 -14.80 -3.46
C LEU A 141 22.40 -14.88 -2.04
N CYS A 142 21.79 -14.17 -1.09
CA CYS A 142 22.27 -14.11 0.28
C CYS A 142 22.28 -15.49 0.95
N LEU A 143 21.24 -16.30 0.74
CA LEU A 143 21.17 -17.65 1.31
C LEU A 143 22.25 -18.57 0.75
N ARG A 144 22.54 -18.53 -0.55
CA ARG A 144 23.66 -19.29 -1.14
C ARG A 144 25.02 -18.90 -0.56
N ARG A 145 25.17 -17.63 -0.16
CA ARG A 145 26.37 -17.10 0.51
C ARG A 145 26.37 -17.31 2.02
N GLY A 146 25.28 -17.83 2.60
CA GLY A 146 25.12 -17.99 4.06
C GLY A 146 25.01 -16.67 4.83
N ALA A 147 24.51 -15.60 4.19
CA ALA A 147 24.31 -14.29 4.79
C ALA A 147 22.83 -13.99 5.04
N CYS A 148 22.53 -13.11 6.00
CA CYS A 148 21.18 -12.65 6.30
C CYS A 148 20.67 -11.72 5.19
N PRO A 149 19.62 -12.09 4.43
CA PRO A 149 19.13 -11.27 3.33
C PRO A 149 18.68 -9.87 3.77
N TYR A 150 17.94 -9.79 4.89
CA TYR A 150 17.44 -8.52 5.41
C TYR A 150 18.56 -7.56 5.82
N LEU A 151 19.58 -8.05 6.54
CA LEU A 151 20.69 -7.19 6.96
C LEU A 151 21.59 -6.81 5.76
N SER A 152 21.79 -7.71 4.80
CA SER A 152 22.50 -7.40 3.55
C SER A 152 21.78 -6.32 2.74
N ALA A 153 20.46 -6.43 2.55
CA ALA A 153 19.65 -5.40 1.89
C ALA A 153 19.67 -4.08 2.67
N LYS A 154 19.51 -4.13 3.99
CA LYS A 154 19.59 -2.93 4.86
C LYS A 154 20.96 -2.25 4.75
N MET A 155 22.05 -3.01 4.74
CA MET A 155 23.40 -2.46 4.56
C MET A 155 23.57 -1.84 3.18
N ALA A 156 23.17 -2.56 2.12
CA ALA A 156 23.22 -2.08 0.74
C ALA A 156 22.42 -0.79 0.54
N SER A 157 21.26 -0.66 1.22
CA SER A 157 20.39 0.52 1.08
C SER A 157 21.09 1.84 1.36
N SER A 158 22.15 1.86 2.19
CA SER A 158 22.92 3.07 2.47
C SER A 158 23.68 3.59 1.24
N GLY A 159 24.17 2.67 0.38
CA GLY A 159 24.88 2.99 -0.85
C GLY A 159 24.00 3.07 -2.10
N ALA A 160 22.75 2.61 -2.03
CA ALA A 160 21.86 2.52 -3.18
C ALA A 160 21.42 3.89 -3.73
N ASP A 161 21.33 3.96 -5.06
CA ASP A 161 20.74 5.05 -5.84
C ASP A 161 19.22 4.90 -5.90
N LEU A 162 18.73 3.66 -5.92
CA LEU A 162 17.31 3.33 -5.88
C LEU A 162 17.01 2.37 -4.73
N VAL A 163 16.06 2.74 -3.87
CA VAL A 163 15.45 1.83 -2.90
C VAL A 163 13.99 1.63 -3.26
N VAL A 164 13.61 0.40 -3.57
CA VAL A 164 12.22 -0.01 -3.80
C VAL A 164 11.66 -0.59 -2.51
N GLY A 165 10.47 -0.19 -2.11
CA GLY A 165 9.87 -0.64 -0.85
C GLY A 165 8.36 -0.52 -0.79
N ASP A 166 7.79 -1.06 0.28
CA ASP A 166 6.38 -0.87 0.58
C ASP A 166 6.14 0.52 1.19
N VAL A 167 4.98 1.12 0.89
CA VAL A 167 4.57 2.43 1.44
C VAL A 167 4.67 2.51 2.97
N SER A 168 4.41 1.41 3.68
CA SER A 168 4.50 1.32 5.14
C SER A 168 5.91 1.55 5.70
N ARG A 169 6.95 1.45 4.88
CA ARG A 169 8.34 1.68 5.31
C ARG A 169 8.69 3.15 5.51
N VAL A 170 7.94 4.04 4.88
CA VAL A 170 8.15 5.48 4.95
C VAL A 170 6.97 6.15 5.63
N PHE A 171 5.74 5.72 5.33
CA PHE A 171 4.51 6.31 5.87
C PHE A 171 3.87 5.49 7.01
N GLY A 172 4.52 4.45 7.51
CA GLY A 172 4.02 3.64 8.63
C GLY A 172 4.63 4.02 9.98
N ASN A 173 4.16 3.36 11.04
CA ASN A 173 4.69 3.51 12.40
C ASN A 173 5.94 2.64 12.67
N LEU A 174 6.69 2.28 11.61
CA LEU A 174 7.85 1.41 11.71
C LEU A 174 9.13 2.25 11.89
N PRO A 175 10.20 1.69 12.51
CA PRO A 175 11.49 2.34 12.56
C PRO A 175 11.98 2.73 11.16
N ASP A 176 12.71 3.85 11.06
CA ASP A 176 13.23 4.37 9.80
C ASP A 176 14.36 3.49 9.24
N VAL A 177 13.99 2.38 8.60
CA VAL A 177 14.95 1.41 8.03
C VAL A 177 15.57 1.95 6.73
N ILE A 178 14.82 2.73 5.96
CA ILE A 178 15.29 3.34 4.70
C ILE A 178 16.19 4.55 4.98
N ARG A 179 16.30 4.97 6.27
CA ARG A 179 17.03 6.17 6.72
C ARG A 179 16.56 7.42 5.98
N PHE A 180 15.26 7.54 5.77
CA PHE A 180 14.68 8.66 5.06
C PHE A 180 14.96 9.99 5.80
N ARG A 181 14.81 10.00 7.13
CA ARG A 181 14.96 11.21 7.97
C ARG A 181 16.39 11.49 8.45
N SER A 182 17.30 10.55 8.22
CA SER A 182 18.68 10.60 8.76
C SER A 182 19.74 10.55 7.67
N SER A 183 19.34 10.68 6.40
CA SER A 183 20.27 10.68 5.27
C SER A 183 20.83 12.08 5.01
N SER A 184 22.13 12.17 4.75
CA SER A 184 22.76 13.37 4.20
C SER A 184 22.57 13.51 2.68
N ARG A 185 22.07 12.47 2.00
CA ARG A 185 21.80 12.48 0.55
C ARG A 185 20.39 13.03 0.31
N LYS A 186 20.25 13.92 -0.68
CA LYS A 186 18.93 14.36 -1.18
C LYS A 186 18.07 13.14 -1.53
N GLN A 187 16.85 13.08 -1.02
CA GLN A 187 15.92 11.98 -1.28
C GLN A 187 14.84 12.44 -2.27
N HIS A 188 14.69 11.71 -3.38
CA HIS A 188 13.56 11.87 -4.31
C HIS A 188 12.54 10.78 -4.01
N LEU A 189 11.29 11.13 -3.75
CA LEU A 189 10.25 10.19 -3.37
C LEU A 189 9.30 9.93 -4.54
N VAL A 190 9.05 8.66 -4.83
CA VAL A 190 8.03 8.26 -5.81
C VAL A 190 7.06 7.31 -5.13
N VAL A 191 5.78 7.61 -5.16
CA VAL A 191 4.71 6.76 -4.60
C VAL A 191 3.78 6.34 -5.71
N ASP A 192 3.84 5.06 -6.07
CA ASP A 192 2.94 4.43 -7.01
C ASP A 192 1.66 3.93 -6.33
N GLU A 193 0.56 3.90 -7.07
CA GLU A 193 -0.78 3.57 -6.60
C GLU A 193 -1.20 4.37 -5.34
N ALA A 194 -0.86 5.66 -5.33
CA ALA A 194 -1.05 6.54 -4.18
C ALA A 194 -2.52 6.74 -3.75
N HIS A 195 -3.51 6.36 -4.57
CA HIS A 195 -4.94 6.53 -4.27
C HIS A 195 -5.37 5.89 -2.93
N ASN A 196 -4.71 4.80 -2.50
CA ASN A 196 -4.99 4.13 -1.23
C ASN A 196 -4.10 4.59 -0.08
N LEU A 197 -3.15 5.51 -0.32
CA LEU A 197 -2.20 5.96 0.69
C LEU A 197 -2.88 6.52 1.96
N PRO A 198 -3.92 7.39 1.88
CA PRO A 198 -4.55 7.93 3.09
C PRO A 198 -5.12 6.83 3.99
N ALA A 199 -5.87 5.89 3.41
CA ALA A 199 -6.43 4.75 4.13
C ALA A 199 -5.34 3.88 4.77
N ARG A 200 -4.25 3.60 4.03
CA ARG A 200 -3.14 2.80 4.54
C ARG A 200 -2.41 3.45 5.71
N ILE A 201 -2.24 4.77 5.68
CA ILE A 201 -1.66 5.52 6.78
C ILE A 201 -2.59 5.45 7.99
N MET A 202 -3.87 5.76 7.82
CA MET A 202 -4.86 5.66 8.89
C MET A 202 -4.87 4.27 9.54
N ASP A 203 -4.86 3.21 8.74
CA ASP A 203 -4.82 1.83 9.23
C ASP A 203 -3.50 1.52 9.95
N ALA A 204 -2.34 1.97 9.44
CA ALA A 204 -1.03 1.69 10.01
C ALA A 204 -0.81 2.30 11.41
N PHE A 205 -1.52 3.39 11.73
CA PHE A 205 -1.50 4.03 13.05
C PHE A 205 -2.72 3.70 13.92
N SER A 206 -3.70 2.97 13.38
CA SER A 206 -4.88 2.52 14.12
C SER A 206 -4.60 1.22 14.88
N ARG A 207 -5.34 0.99 15.98
CA ARG A 207 -5.19 -0.20 16.82
C ARG A 207 -6.52 -0.64 17.41
N ASP A 208 -6.66 -1.95 17.61
CA ASP A 208 -7.73 -2.53 18.43
C ASP A 208 -7.14 -3.19 19.68
N LEU A 209 -7.80 -2.98 20.81
CA LEU A 209 -7.61 -3.74 22.05
C LEU A 209 -8.86 -4.58 22.26
N VAL A 210 -8.72 -5.90 22.27
CA VAL A 210 -9.80 -6.84 22.61
C VAL A 210 -9.49 -7.40 24.00
N LEU A 211 -10.42 -7.27 24.94
CA LEU A 211 -10.25 -7.79 26.29
C LEU A 211 -10.68 -9.26 26.33
N GLU A 212 -9.73 -10.13 26.65
CA GLU A 212 -10.01 -11.54 26.90
C GLU A 212 -10.42 -11.76 28.36
N LYS A 213 -11.32 -12.73 28.59
CA LYS A 213 -11.73 -13.11 29.94
C LYS A 213 -10.60 -13.91 30.60
N GLY A 214 -10.05 -13.40 31.71
CA GLY A 214 -9.04 -14.09 32.52
C GLY A 214 -7.57 -13.69 32.24
N SER A 215 -7.32 -12.70 31.37
CA SER A 215 -5.98 -12.12 31.22
C SER A 215 -5.68 -11.17 32.38
N ASP A 216 -4.68 -11.47 33.20
CA ASP A 216 -4.26 -10.61 34.32
C ASP A 216 -3.47 -9.41 33.77
N HIS A 217 -4.18 -8.36 33.35
CA HIS A 217 -3.60 -7.08 32.94
C HIS A 217 -3.89 -6.04 34.01
N SER A 218 -2.86 -5.36 34.50
CA SER A 218 -2.99 -4.26 35.47
C SER A 218 -3.98 -3.17 35.02
N LEU A 219 -4.11 -2.96 33.72
CA LEU A 219 -5.01 -1.98 33.11
C LEU A 219 -6.40 -2.53 32.76
N GLN A 220 -6.66 -3.83 32.98
CA GLN A 220 -7.92 -4.46 32.57
C GLN A 220 -9.13 -3.79 33.23
N THR A 221 -9.04 -3.42 34.50
CA THR A 221 -10.10 -2.71 35.24
C THR A 221 -10.44 -1.37 34.58
N VAL A 222 -9.43 -0.62 34.13
CA VAL A 222 -9.60 0.66 33.42
C VAL A 222 -10.37 0.44 32.11
N TRP A 223 -9.94 -0.52 31.30
CA TRP A 223 -10.57 -0.80 30.02
C TRP A 223 -12.01 -1.35 30.17
N MET A 224 -12.24 -2.21 31.16
CA MET A 224 -13.57 -2.72 31.48
C MET A 224 -14.51 -1.60 31.94
N GLU A 225 -14.02 -0.65 32.73
CA GLU A 225 -14.82 0.51 33.12
C GLU A 225 -15.15 1.42 31.93
N MET A 226 -14.23 1.61 30.98
CA MET A 226 -14.55 2.35 29.76
C MET A 226 -15.68 1.69 28.95
N LEU A 227 -15.64 0.35 28.84
CA LEU A 227 -16.63 -0.44 28.11
C LEU A 227 -17.99 -0.52 28.83
N SER A 228 -18.00 -0.51 30.17
CA SER A 228 -19.26 -0.58 30.95
C SER A 228 -20.15 0.65 30.71
N ARG A 229 -19.57 1.75 30.22
CA ARG A 229 -20.27 3.00 29.87
C ARG A 229 -20.96 2.97 28.50
N GLY A 230 -21.00 1.82 27.81
CA GLY A 230 -21.73 1.64 26.57
C GLY A 230 -20.93 1.96 25.29
N HIS A 231 -21.58 1.83 24.13
CA HIS A 231 -20.97 2.09 22.83
C HIS A 231 -20.89 3.60 22.58
N ARG A 232 -19.67 4.16 22.52
CA ARG A 232 -19.45 5.61 22.41
C ARG A 232 -18.03 5.95 21.97
N ILE A 233 -17.82 7.21 21.62
CA ILE A 233 -16.49 7.80 21.54
C ILE A 233 -15.96 8.06 22.96
N ILE A 234 -14.70 7.70 23.20
CA ILE A 234 -14.00 7.91 24.46
C ILE A 234 -13.15 9.18 24.34
N PRO A 235 -13.37 10.22 25.17
CA PRO A 235 -12.52 11.41 25.22
C PRO A 235 -11.06 11.05 25.55
N CYS A 236 -10.10 11.76 24.96
CA CYS A 236 -8.68 11.47 25.14
C CYS A 236 -8.26 11.48 26.63
N GLY A 237 -8.75 12.45 27.41
CA GLY A 237 -8.43 12.60 28.83
C GLY A 237 -9.04 11.56 29.77
N GLU A 238 -9.99 10.73 29.31
CA GLU A 238 -10.65 9.75 30.17
C GLU A 238 -9.69 8.67 30.68
N LEU A 239 -8.65 8.32 29.90
CA LEU A 239 -7.63 7.37 30.31
C LEU A 239 -6.92 7.82 31.60
N ARG A 240 -6.45 9.07 31.63
CA ARG A 240 -5.77 9.64 32.80
C ARG A 240 -6.69 9.65 34.02
N SER A 241 -7.93 10.11 33.86
CA SER A 241 -8.91 10.16 34.95
C SER A 241 -9.24 8.78 35.53
N LEU A 242 -9.20 7.72 34.72
CA LEU A 242 -9.42 6.36 35.19
C LEU A 242 -8.17 5.77 35.87
N LEU A 243 -6.98 6.01 35.33
CA LEU A 243 -5.73 5.57 35.96
C LEU A 243 -5.59 6.16 37.38
N ASP A 244 -5.79 7.47 37.53
CA ASP A 244 -5.75 8.17 38.82
C ASP A 244 -6.77 7.59 39.81
N ARG A 245 -8.02 7.39 39.37
CA ARG A 245 -9.09 6.80 40.18
C ARG A 245 -8.75 5.40 40.69
N HIS A 246 -8.06 4.59 39.89
CA HIS A 246 -7.66 3.23 40.24
C HIS A 246 -6.29 3.18 40.94
N GLY A 247 -5.66 4.32 41.23
CA GLY A 247 -4.36 4.40 41.88
C GLY A 247 -3.23 3.79 41.05
N LEU A 248 -3.36 3.84 39.72
CA LEU A 248 -2.38 3.32 38.76
C LEU A 248 -1.40 4.44 38.32
N PRO A 249 -0.21 4.09 37.80
CA PRO A 249 0.75 5.08 37.30
C PRO A 249 0.16 5.99 36.24
N GLU A 250 0.71 7.20 36.12
CA GLU A 250 0.31 8.15 35.09
C GLU A 250 0.56 7.57 33.69
N PRO A 251 -0.23 7.94 32.67
CA PRO A 251 -0.07 7.44 31.30
C PRO A 251 1.37 7.50 30.79
N GLU A 252 2.10 8.58 31.10
CA GLU A 252 3.48 8.83 30.70
C GLU A 252 4.45 7.74 31.16
N GLU A 253 4.23 7.16 32.34
CA GLU A 253 5.05 6.08 32.90
C GLU A 253 4.75 4.72 32.24
N LEU A 254 3.59 4.61 31.60
CA LEU A 254 3.10 3.39 30.97
C LEU A 254 3.39 3.32 29.47
N VAL A 255 3.81 4.42 28.83
CA VAL A 255 4.03 4.51 27.37
C VAL A 255 4.97 3.42 26.83
N ASP A 256 6.02 3.08 27.59
CA ASP A 256 7.02 2.07 27.18
C ASP A 256 6.63 0.63 27.54
N THR A 257 5.63 0.45 28.43
CA THR A 257 5.23 -0.87 28.94
C THR A 257 3.91 -1.35 28.35
N ASP A 258 3.00 -0.45 27.98
CA ASP A 258 1.73 -0.76 27.31
C ASP A 258 1.61 -0.03 25.98
N GLN A 259 1.54 -0.80 24.90
CA GLN A 259 1.49 -0.28 23.54
C GLN A 259 0.21 0.52 23.23
N MET A 260 -0.93 0.14 23.82
CA MET A 260 -2.19 0.86 23.64
C MET A 260 -2.12 2.22 24.33
N VAL A 261 -1.59 2.29 25.56
CA VAL A 261 -1.36 3.58 26.25
C VAL A 261 -0.37 4.44 25.48
N GLY A 262 0.74 3.86 25.00
CA GLY A 262 1.72 4.56 24.18
C GLY A 262 1.10 5.18 22.93
N ASP A 263 0.31 4.43 22.16
CA ASP A 263 -0.38 4.95 20.99
C ASP A 263 -1.49 5.95 21.35
N TRP A 264 -2.20 5.74 22.46
CA TRP A 264 -3.24 6.65 22.96
C TRP A 264 -2.66 8.04 23.26
N MET A 265 -1.53 8.07 23.96
CA MET A 265 -0.85 9.32 24.33
C MET A 265 -0.20 9.98 23.11
N ARG A 266 0.49 9.20 22.27
CA ARG A 266 1.19 9.69 21.08
C ARG A 266 0.24 10.31 20.04
N LEU A 267 -0.92 9.69 19.81
CA LEU A 267 -1.86 10.16 18.78
C LEU A 267 -2.77 11.29 19.25
N GLY A 268 -3.03 11.41 20.56
CA GLY A 268 -3.81 12.51 21.12
C GLY A 268 -5.12 12.76 20.35
N GLU A 269 -5.42 14.02 20.03
CA GLU A 269 -6.64 14.42 19.30
C GLU A 269 -6.67 13.97 17.83
N ALA A 270 -5.53 13.58 17.23
CA ALA A 270 -5.48 13.11 15.84
C ALA A 270 -6.08 11.70 15.64
N ALA A 271 -6.57 11.08 16.71
CA ALA A 271 -7.26 9.80 16.68
C ALA A 271 -8.61 9.85 17.40
N VAL A 272 -9.54 8.99 16.99
CA VAL A 272 -10.81 8.75 17.67
C VAL A 272 -10.73 7.42 18.39
N ARG A 273 -11.19 7.38 19.64
CA ARG A 273 -11.30 6.16 20.45
C ARG A 273 -12.75 5.74 20.55
N VAL A 274 -13.05 4.49 20.26
CA VAL A 274 -14.43 3.97 20.25
C VAL A 274 -14.53 2.74 21.13
N ALA A 275 -15.48 2.75 22.07
CA ALA A 275 -15.84 1.60 22.89
C ALA A 275 -16.84 0.70 22.15
N HIS A 276 -16.57 -0.60 22.07
CA HIS A 276 -17.45 -1.64 21.52
C HIS A 276 -17.76 -2.70 22.59
N PRO A 277 -18.71 -2.44 23.52
CA PRO A 277 -18.95 -3.32 24.67
C PRO A 277 -19.36 -4.74 24.28
N ASN A 278 -20.20 -4.89 23.26
CA ASN A 278 -20.67 -6.20 22.77
C ASN A 278 -19.53 -7.07 22.22
N GLU A 279 -18.44 -6.44 21.78
CA GLU A 279 -17.25 -7.11 21.25
C GLU A 279 -16.11 -7.17 22.28
N GLY A 280 -16.29 -6.60 23.48
CA GLY A 280 -15.22 -6.46 24.47
C GLY A 280 -14.02 -5.66 23.94
N LYS A 281 -14.25 -4.72 23.02
CA LYS A 281 -13.18 -4.10 22.21
C LYS A 281 -13.14 -2.59 22.35
N ILE A 282 -11.94 -2.03 22.43
CA ILE A 282 -11.69 -0.59 22.28
C ILE A 282 -10.87 -0.37 21.00
N SER A 283 -11.34 0.53 20.15
CA SER A 283 -10.74 0.85 18.86
C SER A 283 -10.14 2.25 18.90
N LEU A 284 -8.83 2.37 18.65
CA LEU A 284 -8.13 3.62 18.38
C LEU A 284 -8.00 3.77 16.86
N ARG A 285 -8.52 4.87 16.31
CA ARG A 285 -8.59 5.12 14.86
C ARG A 285 -7.92 6.45 14.53
N PHE A 286 -6.78 6.40 13.87
CA PHE A 286 -6.06 7.58 13.39
C PHE A 286 -6.78 8.20 12.19
N LEU A 287 -6.98 9.52 12.18
CA LEU A 287 -7.80 10.21 11.17
C LEU A 287 -7.06 11.31 10.40
N GLU A 288 -5.81 11.60 10.73
CA GLU A 288 -5.06 12.74 10.15
C GLU A 288 -3.84 12.30 9.31
N PRO A 289 -4.05 11.59 8.18
CA PRO A 289 -2.95 11.09 7.36
C PRO A 289 -2.07 12.18 6.76
N ASP A 290 -2.58 13.41 6.64
CA ASP A 290 -1.84 14.58 6.17
C ASP A 290 -0.66 14.93 7.09
N LEU A 291 -0.78 14.74 8.41
CA LEU A 291 0.34 14.94 9.34
C LEU A 291 1.54 14.04 8.99
N VAL A 292 1.27 12.79 8.65
CA VAL A 292 2.31 11.81 8.28
C VAL A 292 2.88 12.16 6.91
N VAL A 293 2.02 12.49 5.94
CA VAL A 293 2.45 12.80 4.57
C VAL A 293 3.30 14.08 4.54
N ARG A 294 2.89 15.15 5.23
CA ARG A 294 3.66 16.40 5.29
C ARG A 294 5.05 16.18 5.86
N ASN A 295 5.16 15.43 6.96
CA ASN A 295 6.46 15.11 7.57
C ASN A 295 7.39 14.38 6.60
N VAL A 296 6.87 13.44 5.81
CA VAL A 296 7.68 12.73 4.81
C VAL A 296 8.04 13.64 3.63
N VAL A 297 7.09 14.44 3.14
CA VAL A 297 7.33 15.32 1.99
C VAL A 297 8.35 16.41 2.33
N GLN A 298 8.32 16.97 3.54
CA GLN A 298 9.30 17.97 4.00
C GLN A 298 10.73 17.44 4.08
N GLU A 299 10.90 16.14 4.34
CA GLU A 299 12.20 15.45 4.38
C GLU A 299 12.65 14.99 2.97
N SER A 300 11.78 15.10 1.97
CA SER A 300 12.09 14.80 0.57
C SER A 300 12.50 16.07 -0.17
N HIS A 301 13.45 15.95 -1.11
CA HIS A 301 13.76 17.07 -2.02
C HIS A 301 12.63 17.27 -3.02
N GLY A 302 12.23 16.22 -3.75
CA GLY A 302 11.12 16.26 -4.70
C GLY A 302 10.28 14.99 -4.61
N THR A 303 8.97 15.11 -4.82
CA THR A 303 8.02 13.99 -4.64
C THR A 303 7.07 13.83 -5.83
N ILE A 304 6.84 12.58 -6.25
CA ILE A 304 5.82 12.21 -7.24
C ILE A 304 4.83 11.25 -6.59
N PHE A 305 3.57 11.66 -6.45
CA PHE A 305 2.44 10.78 -6.20
C PHE A 305 1.76 10.44 -7.52
N MET A 306 1.60 9.16 -7.84
CA MET A 306 0.96 8.76 -9.10
C MET A 306 0.00 7.57 -8.92
N SER A 307 -1.07 7.56 -9.73
CA SER A 307 -1.98 6.42 -9.89
C SER A 307 -3.01 6.66 -11.00
N GLY A 308 -3.58 5.58 -11.52
CA GLY A 308 -4.64 5.62 -12.52
C GLY A 308 -6.03 5.98 -12.01
N THR A 309 -6.22 6.16 -10.70
CA THR A 309 -7.53 6.44 -10.07
C THR A 309 -7.55 7.71 -9.23
N LEU A 310 -6.52 8.56 -9.33
CA LEU A 310 -6.42 9.85 -8.61
C LEU A 310 -7.24 10.99 -9.23
N HIS A 311 -8.39 10.72 -9.84
CA HIS A 311 -9.17 11.78 -10.48
C HIS A 311 -10.28 12.30 -9.55
N PRO A 312 -10.40 13.63 -9.33
CA PRO A 312 -9.44 14.70 -9.67
C PRO A 312 -8.22 14.73 -8.73
N PRO A 313 -7.00 15.00 -9.24
CA PRO A 313 -5.76 14.97 -8.44
C PRO A 313 -5.73 16.02 -7.33
N GLU A 314 -6.41 17.15 -7.52
CA GLU A 314 -6.51 18.24 -6.55
C GLU A 314 -7.21 17.80 -5.26
N VAL A 315 -8.19 16.89 -5.36
CA VAL A 315 -8.91 16.34 -4.20
C VAL A 315 -7.98 15.47 -3.36
N PHE A 316 -7.11 14.69 -4.01
CA PHE A 316 -6.10 13.90 -3.31
C PHE A 316 -5.08 14.81 -2.62
N ALA A 317 -4.58 15.84 -3.33
CA ALA A 317 -3.63 16.80 -2.79
C ALA A 317 -4.20 17.53 -1.57
N SER A 318 -5.44 18.04 -1.68
CA SER A 318 -6.13 18.74 -0.59
C SER A 318 -6.31 17.85 0.65
N ARG A 319 -6.76 16.59 0.47
CA ARG A 319 -6.95 15.63 1.58
C ARG A 319 -5.67 15.28 2.33
N LEU A 320 -4.51 15.37 1.66
CA LEU A 320 -3.20 15.11 2.26
C LEU A 320 -2.47 16.40 2.65
N GLY A 321 -3.13 17.55 2.57
CA GLY A 321 -2.55 18.83 2.95
C GLY A 321 -1.40 19.27 2.05
N LEU A 322 -1.38 18.83 0.79
CA LEU A 322 -0.37 19.13 -0.24
C LEU A 322 -0.83 20.33 -1.09
N THR A 323 -1.01 21.50 -0.48
CA THR A 323 -1.64 22.66 -1.12
C THR A 323 -0.86 23.25 -2.29
N ASP A 324 0.46 23.14 -2.28
CA ASP A 324 1.35 23.68 -3.32
C ASP A 324 1.75 22.62 -4.38
N ALA A 325 1.08 21.46 -4.38
CA ALA A 325 1.38 20.40 -5.33
C ALA A 325 0.92 20.76 -6.75
N VAL A 326 1.79 20.48 -7.71
CA VAL A 326 1.45 20.51 -9.14
C VAL A 326 0.51 19.33 -9.42
N CYS A 327 -0.74 19.60 -9.75
CA CYS A 327 -1.73 18.58 -10.07
C CYS A 327 -1.87 18.42 -11.59
N ARG A 328 -1.81 17.18 -12.09
CA ARG A 328 -1.88 16.86 -13.52
C ARG A 328 -2.71 15.61 -13.78
N SER A 329 -3.45 15.63 -14.88
CA SER A 329 -4.17 14.46 -15.40
C SER A 329 -3.73 14.17 -16.83
N TYR A 330 -3.28 12.95 -17.08
CA TYR A 330 -2.79 12.53 -18.39
C TYR A 330 -3.82 11.64 -19.09
N PRO A 331 -4.04 11.81 -20.40
CA PRO A 331 -5.03 11.02 -21.14
C PRO A 331 -4.61 9.55 -21.24
N SER A 332 -5.61 8.68 -21.39
CA SER A 332 -5.35 7.26 -21.70
C SER A 332 -4.70 7.15 -23.08
N PRO A 333 -3.65 6.30 -23.23
CA PRO A 333 -3.05 6.05 -24.54
C PRO A 333 -3.91 5.11 -25.41
N PHE A 334 -4.99 4.55 -24.86
CA PHE A 334 -5.85 3.59 -25.56
C PHE A 334 -6.99 4.30 -26.28
N ASP A 335 -7.32 3.77 -27.45
CA ASP A 335 -8.43 4.24 -28.27
C ASP A 335 -9.78 4.06 -27.51
N PRO A 336 -10.50 5.15 -27.20
CA PRO A 336 -11.79 5.09 -26.52
C PRO A 336 -12.83 4.23 -27.23
N SER A 337 -12.76 4.11 -28.56
CA SER A 337 -13.71 3.30 -29.35
C SER A 337 -13.62 1.80 -29.05
N ARG A 338 -12.49 1.34 -28.50
CA ARG A 338 -12.28 -0.05 -28.06
C ARG A 338 -12.92 -0.37 -26.71
N ARG A 339 -13.57 0.61 -26.06
CA ARG A 339 -14.25 0.45 -24.78
C ARG A 339 -15.65 1.06 -24.82
N LEU A 340 -16.67 0.22 -24.88
CA LEU A 340 -18.05 0.64 -24.73
C LEU A 340 -18.40 0.82 -23.24
N ALA A 341 -18.88 2.00 -22.86
CA ALA A 341 -19.42 2.27 -21.53
C ALA A 341 -20.93 2.49 -21.64
N LEU A 342 -21.72 1.70 -20.89
CA LEU A 342 -23.18 1.76 -20.87
C LEU A 342 -23.68 2.04 -19.45
N ALA A 343 -24.67 2.92 -19.33
CA ALA A 343 -25.41 3.14 -18.10
C ALA A 343 -26.81 2.50 -18.24
N VAL A 344 -27.15 1.60 -17.32
CA VAL A 344 -28.42 0.86 -17.30
C VAL A 344 -29.25 1.38 -16.12
N PRO A 345 -30.24 2.26 -16.34
CA PRO A 345 -30.89 3.02 -15.27
C PRO A 345 -32.03 2.28 -14.54
N ASP A 346 -32.38 1.08 -14.98
CA ASP A 346 -33.55 0.33 -14.50
C ASP A 346 -33.28 -0.58 -13.29
N VAL A 347 -32.04 -0.58 -12.78
CA VAL A 347 -31.65 -1.32 -11.58
C VAL A 347 -30.93 -0.41 -10.57
N GLY A 348 -31.31 -0.52 -9.29
CA GLY A 348 -30.78 0.30 -8.21
C GLY A 348 -30.00 -0.51 -7.16
N THR A 349 -28.85 0.00 -6.72
CA THR A 349 -28.04 -0.60 -5.64
C THR A 349 -28.04 0.20 -4.34
N ARG A 350 -28.82 1.29 -4.27
CA ARG A 350 -28.94 2.14 -3.07
C ARG A 350 -29.48 1.33 -1.90
N PHE A 351 -28.85 1.43 -0.73
CA PHE A 351 -29.19 0.60 0.43
C PHE A 351 -30.68 0.68 0.82
N ARG A 352 -31.29 1.87 0.74
CA ARG A 352 -32.71 2.10 1.05
C ARG A 352 -33.68 1.38 0.10
N ASP A 353 -33.23 1.09 -1.11
CA ASP A 353 -34.04 0.49 -2.18
C ASP A 353 -33.76 -1.03 -2.32
N ARG A 354 -32.84 -1.58 -1.50
CA ARG A 354 -32.51 -3.01 -1.53
C ARG A 354 -33.61 -3.82 -0.87
N CYS A 355 -34.35 -4.55 -1.69
CA CYS A 355 -35.29 -5.56 -1.26
C CYS A 355 -35.08 -6.82 -2.10
N ARG A 356 -35.85 -7.87 -1.78
CA ARG A 356 -35.79 -9.13 -2.52
C ARG A 356 -36.08 -8.93 -4.01
N GLN A 357 -37.02 -8.04 -4.35
CA GLN A 357 -37.40 -7.76 -5.74
C GLN A 357 -36.25 -7.08 -6.50
N THR A 358 -35.71 -5.97 -5.99
CA THR A 358 -34.63 -5.24 -6.67
C THR A 358 -33.35 -6.07 -6.83
N THR A 359 -33.09 -6.99 -5.90
CA THR A 359 -32.00 -7.97 -6.02
C THR A 359 -32.26 -8.99 -7.15
N MET A 360 -33.51 -9.42 -7.32
CA MET A 360 -33.91 -10.33 -8.40
C MET A 360 -33.82 -9.62 -9.76
N ASP A 361 -34.29 -8.37 -9.84
CA ASP A 361 -34.22 -7.55 -11.06
C ASP A 361 -32.75 -7.36 -11.49
N MET A 362 -31.86 -7.08 -10.53
CA MET A 362 -30.41 -7.00 -10.78
C MET A 362 -29.84 -8.31 -11.32
N ALA A 363 -30.18 -9.44 -10.71
CA ALA A 363 -29.69 -10.75 -11.14
C ALA A 363 -30.18 -11.13 -12.55
N LEU A 364 -31.46 -10.85 -12.86
CA LEU A 364 -32.01 -11.05 -14.20
C LEU A 364 -31.29 -10.19 -15.23
N ARG A 365 -31.09 -8.90 -14.93
CA ARG A 365 -30.36 -7.97 -15.82
C ARG A 365 -28.91 -8.41 -16.05
N ILE A 366 -28.22 -8.88 -15.00
CA ILE A 366 -26.87 -9.45 -15.14
C ILE A 366 -26.91 -10.67 -16.07
N GLY A 367 -27.85 -11.60 -15.87
CA GLY A 367 -27.98 -12.81 -16.70
C GLY A 367 -28.17 -12.47 -18.19
N GLU A 368 -29.11 -11.56 -18.50
CA GLU A 368 -29.36 -11.10 -19.87
C GLU A 368 -28.13 -10.47 -20.53
N LEU A 369 -27.36 -9.67 -19.79
CA LEU A 369 -26.11 -9.09 -20.30
C LEU A 369 -25.05 -10.17 -20.53
N CYS A 370 -24.92 -11.11 -19.60
CA CYS A 370 -23.95 -12.20 -19.66
C CYS A 370 -24.20 -13.13 -20.85
N GLU A 371 -25.44 -13.35 -21.26
CA GLU A 371 -25.75 -14.15 -22.45
C GLU A 371 -25.28 -13.50 -23.76
N ARG A 372 -25.33 -12.16 -23.83
CA ARG A 372 -25.01 -11.40 -25.05
C ARG A 372 -23.53 -11.02 -25.17
N ILE A 373 -22.82 -10.89 -24.05
CA ILE A 373 -21.41 -10.50 -24.04
C ILE A 373 -20.53 -11.73 -24.33
N PRO A 374 -19.70 -11.72 -25.39
CA PRO A 374 -18.71 -12.77 -25.61
C PRO A 374 -17.54 -12.64 -24.62
N GLY A 375 -16.96 -13.77 -24.21
CA GLY A 375 -15.85 -13.83 -23.27
C GLY A 375 -16.27 -13.75 -21.80
N ASN A 376 -15.30 -13.54 -20.92
CA ASN A 376 -15.53 -13.52 -19.47
C ASN A 376 -16.25 -12.24 -19.02
N VAL A 377 -17.14 -12.37 -18.04
CA VAL A 377 -17.85 -11.25 -17.41
C VAL A 377 -17.51 -11.21 -15.93
N LEU A 378 -17.03 -10.05 -15.47
CA LEU A 378 -16.80 -9.75 -14.05
C LEU A 378 -17.87 -8.79 -13.55
N VAL A 379 -18.50 -9.11 -12.42
CA VAL A 379 -19.54 -8.28 -11.80
C VAL A 379 -19.11 -7.86 -10.41
N PHE A 380 -18.92 -6.56 -10.18
CA PHE A 380 -18.60 -6.03 -8.86
C PHE A 380 -19.88 -5.63 -8.12
N LEU A 381 -20.14 -6.29 -6.98
CA LEU A 381 -21.33 -6.07 -6.16
C LEU A 381 -20.97 -5.34 -4.86
N PRO A 382 -21.89 -4.52 -4.29
CA PRO A 382 -21.57 -3.61 -3.18
C PRO A 382 -21.29 -4.30 -1.83
N SER A 383 -21.61 -5.59 -1.68
CA SER A 383 -21.25 -6.38 -0.50
C SER A 383 -21.35 -7.87 -0.77
N TYR A 384 -20.63 -8.68 0.02
CA TYR A 384 -20.73 -10.15 -0.03
C TYR A 384 -22.14 -10.67 0.28
N VAL A 385 -22.89 -9.99 1.16
CA VAL A 385 -24.30 -10.34 1.44
C VAL A 385 -25.16 -10.15 0.19
N TYR A 386 -24.96 -9.04 -0.53
CA TYR A 386 -25.69 -8.76 -1.77
C TYR A 386 -25.27 -9.71 -2.90
N MET A 387 -23.97 -9.98 -3.02
CA MET A 387 -23.40 -10.96 -3.95
C MET A 387 -24.00 -12.35 -3.73
N SER A 388 -24.07 -12.84 -2.49
CA SER A 388 -24.70 -14.13 -2.17
C SER A 388 -26.19 -14.18 -2.53
N ALA A 389 -26.90 -13.05 -2.46
CA ALA A 389 -28.29 -12.99 -2.87
C ALA A 389 -28.44 -13.02 -4.40
N VAL A 390 -27.62 -12.27 -5.14
CA VAL A 390 -27.57 -12.28 -6.61
C VAL A 390 -27.14 -13.65 -7.14
N HIS A 391 -26.09 -14.24 -6.57
CA HIS A 391 -25.57 -15.56 -6.91
C HIS A 391 -26.65 -16.65 -6.81
N ARG A 392 -27.45 -16.65 -5.73
CA ARG A 392 -28.56 -17.60 -5.56
C ARG A 392 -29.61 -17.49 -6.66
N THR A 393 -29.91 -16.28 -7.12
CA THR A 393 -30.86 -16.05 -8.21
C THR A 393 -30.27 -16.50 -9.54
N LEU A 394 -29.03 -16.11 -9.86
CA LEU A 394 -28.33 -16.52 -11.09
C LEU A 394 -28.18 -18.04 -11.23
N ARG A 395 -27.91 -18.76 -10.13
CA ARG A 395 -27.87 -20.24 -10.14
C ARG A 395 -29.17 -20.89 -10.58
N ARG A 396 -30.32 -20.22 -10.43
CA ARG A 396 -31.63 -20.73 -10.86
C ARG A 396 -31.94 -20.42 -12.33
N LEU A 397 -31.21 -19.50 -12.95
CA LEU A 397 -31.45 -18.99 -14.30
C LEU A 397 -30.60 -19.70 -15.37
N GLU A 398 -30.07 -20.90 -15.09
CA GLU A 398 -29.20 -21.71 -15.98
C GLU A 398 -28.33 -20.90 -16.96
N GLN A 399 -27.18 -20.42 -16.49
CA GLN A 399 -26.29 -19.58 -17.29
C GLN A 399 -25.39 -20.39 -18.23
N ARG A 400 -25.22 -19.93 -19.48
CA ARG A 400 -24.25 -20.50 -20.43
C ARG A 400 -22.82 -20.47 -19.88
N LYS A 401 -22.46 -19.37 -19.21
CA LYS A 401 -21.13 -19.13 -18.64
C LYS A 401 -20.97 -19.85 -17.31
N MET A 402 -19.76 -20.32 -17.02
CA MET A 402 -19.44 -20.92 -15.73
C MET A 402 -19.54 -19.87 -14.63
N LEU A 403 -20.44 -20.06 -13.66
CA LEU A 403 -20.61 -19.14 -12.55
C LEU A 403 -19.56 -19.39 -11.46
N LEU A 404 -18.75 -18.38 -11.17
CA LEU A 404 -17.79 -18.33 -10.06
C LEU A 404 -18.13 -17.16 -9.13
N SER A 405 -17.76 -17.25 -7.87
CA SER A 405 -17.95 -16.16 -6.90
C SER A 405 -16.80 -16.09 -5.91
N GLU A 406 -16.33 -14.88 -5.62
CA GLU A 406 -15.39 -14.66 -4.50
C GLU A 406 -16.07 -14.94 -3.15
N SER A 407 -15.30 -15.25 -2.11
CA SER A 407 -15.81 -15.31 -0.73
C SER A 407 -14.89 -14.59 0.25
N PRO A 408 -15.41 -14.07 1.37
CA PRO A 408 -14.64 -13.22 2.30
C PRO A 408 -13.38 -13.87 2.87
N LEU A 409 -13.34 -15.20 2.93
CA LEU A 409 -12.28 -15.99 3.56
C LEU A 409 -11.29 -16.60 2.55
N MET A 410 -11.36 -16.22 1.27
CA MET A 410 -10.44 -16.74 0.26
C MET A 410 -9.01 -16.30 0.54
N SER A 411 -8.10 -17.28 0.56
CA SER A 411 -6.67 -17.03 0.62
C SER A 411 -6.18 -16.39 -0.70
N LYS A 412 -4.94 -15.92 -0.72
CA LYS A 412 -4.32 -15.47 -1.97
C LYS A 412 -4.25 -16.61 -2.99
N ALA A 413 -3.93 -17.83 -2.56
CA ALA A 413 -3.85 -18.99 -3.44
C ALA A 413 -5.21 -19.32 -4.07
N ASP A 414 -6.30 -19.19 -3.32
CA ASP A 414 -7.66 -19.40 -3.86
C ASP A 414 -8.00 -18.37 -4.94
N ARG A 415 -7.64 -17.11 -4.72
CA ARG A 415 -7.86 -16.03 -5.70
C ARG A 415 -7.00 -16.18 -6.95
N ASP A 416 -5.74 -16.59 -6.79
CA ASP A 416 -4.85 -16.87 -7.91
C ASP A 416 -5.42 -18.05 -8.74
N GLY A 417 -5.91 -19.10 -8.08
CA GLY A 417 -6.58 -20.23 -8.76
C GLY A 417 -7.87 -19.83 -9.49
N LEU A 418 -8.67 -18.89 -8.95
CA LEU A 418 -9.82 -18.33 -9.66
C LEU A 418 -9.38 -17.54 -10.90
N ALA A 419 -8.28 -16.78 -10.81
CA ALA A 419 -7.75 -16.04 -11.94
C ALA A 419 -7.25 -16.97 -13.07
N ASP A 420 -6.65 -18.10 -12.72
CA ASP A 420 -6.23 -19.12 -13.71
C ASP A 420 -7.42 -19.69 -14.48
N LEU A 421 -8.57 -19.88 -13.81
CA LEU A 421 -9.81 -20.33 -14.46
C LEU A 421 -10.35 -19.30 -15.48
N LEU A 422 -10.10 -18.00 -15.28
CA LEU A 422 -10.45 -16.97 -16.26
C LEU A 422 -9.59 -17.08 -17.54
N GLY A 423 -8.38 -17.66 -17.45
CA GLY A 423 -7.51 -17.93 -18.59
C GLY A 423 -7.86 -19.20 -19.37
N GLY A 424 -8.82 -20.01 -18.87
CA GLY A 424 -9.26 -21.24 -19.51
C GLY A 424 -10.12 -21.01 -20.76
N GLY A 425 -10.39 -22.08 -21.52
CA GLY A 425 -11.20 -22.02 -22.75
C GLY A 425 -12.71 -21.90 -22.53
N ARG A 426 -13.21 -21.97 -21.29
CA ARG A 426 -14.63 -21.84 -20.96
C ARG A 426 -14.92 -20.43 -20.45
N GLU A 427 -15.92 -19.76 -21.02
CA GLU A 427 -16.35 -18.44 -20.56
C GLU A 427 -16.90 -18.47 -19.12
N VAL A 428 -16.49 -17.49 -18.33
CA VAL A 428 -16.83 -17.36 -16.91
C VAL A 428 -17.71 -16.14 -16.66
N LEU A 429 -18.69 -16.28 -15.78
CA LEU A 429 -19.37 -15.20 -15.07
C LEU A 429 -18.86 -15.20 -13.63
N MET A 430 -18.06 -14.20 -13.26
CA MET A 430 -17.48 -14.06 -11.93
C MET A 430 -18.19 -12.96 -11.15
N LEU A 431 -18.61 -13.30 -9.92
CA LEU A 431 -19.24 -12.38 -8.95
C LEU A 431 -18.32 -12.00 -7.80
#